data_AF-A0AAN6N9V1-F1
#
_entry.id   AF-A0AAN6N9V1-F1
#
_cell.length_a   1.000
_cell.length_b   1.000
_cell.length_c   1.000
_cell.angle_alpha   90.00
_cell.angle_beta   90.00
_cell.angle_gamma   90.00
#
_symmetry.space_group_name_H-M   'P 1'
#
loop_
_entity.id
_entity.type
_entity.pdbx_description
1 polymer ?
#
loop_
_entity_poly.entity_id
_entity_poly.type
_entity_poly.pdbx_seq_one_letter_code
_entity_poly.pdbx_strand_id
1 'polypeptide(L)'
;MLEPDRNTLISALRNVAAYIAKKKGEVTVIAVGGAVNTIYLESRHATHDVDFFNNYLTAADFELVVKGAREAIKRDSRLDESWFNNRTILFIPMDQQKALTEQAFAQQEVIFREGGLTVLAAPWQYAFCCKVDRLAGGGLNSARSYDLDDALQYLNRYLMNRGEAQVPYTTVRQWFSQYSLRWTSANDAVVARVNVAYRARFRLSHDVIV
;
A
#
# COMPACT_ATOMS: atom_id res chain seq x y z
N MET A 1 -18.45 -3.97 -13.21
CA MET A 1 -17.91 -2.59 -13.24
C MET A 1 -16.43 -2.71 -13.55
N LEU A 2 -15.87 -1.88 -14.45
CA LEU A 2 -14.44 -1.92 -14.79
C LEU A 2 -13.64 -1.29 -13.66
N GLU A 3 -12.54 -1.93 -13.24
CA GLU A 3 -11.61 -1.38 -12.25
C GLU A 3 -10.96 -0.10 -12.78
N PRO A 4 -10.87 0.99 -11.99
CA PRO A 4 -10.19 2.20 -12.42
C PRO A 4 -8.70 1.95 -12.68
N ASP A 5 -8.24 2.40 -13.84
CA ASP A 5 -6.83 2.41 -14.21
C ASP A 5 -6.08 3.57 -13.53
N ARG A 6 -4.76 3.60 -13.72
CA ARG A 6 -3.89 4.65 -13.18
C ARG A 6 -4.36 6.07 -13.51
N ASN A 7 -4.75 6.33 -14.75
CA ASN A 7 -5.16 7.66 -15.19
C ASN A 7 -6.46 8.10 -14.53
N THR A 8 -7.40 7.16 -14.40
CA THR A 8 -8.66 7.37 -13.69
C THR A 8 -8.42 7.69 -12.22
N LEU A 9 -7.56 6.92 -11.53
CA LEU A 9 -7.21 7.16 -10.14
C LEU A 9 -6.49 8.51 -9.93
N ILE A 10 -5.52 8.85 -10.78
CA ILE A 10 -4.83 10.15 -10.71
C ILE A 10 -5.81 11.31 -10.93
N SER A 11 -6.69 11.21 -11.92
CA SER A 11 -7.73 12.23 -12.18
C SER A 11 -8.68 12.38 -10.99
N ALA A 12 -9.09 11.26 -10.39
CA ALA A 12 -9.92 11.24 -9.20
C ALA A 12 -9.23 11.93 -8.01
N LEU A 13 -7.96 11.58 -7.72
CA LEU A 13 -7.17 12.20 -6.67
C LEU A 13 -6.95 13.70 -6.88
N ARG A 14 -6.80 14.16 -8.14
CA ARG A 14 -6.77 15.59 -8.48
C ARG A 14 -8.06 16.31 -8.14
N ASN A 15 -9.21 15.67 -8.35
CA ASN A 15 -10.49 16.25 -7.95
C ASN A 15 -10.62 16.36 -6.43
N VAL A 16 -10.14 15.35 -5.68
CA VAL A 16 -10.09 15.42 -4.21
C VAL A 16 -9.15 16.55 -3.76
N ALA A 17 -7.94 16.62 -4.32
CA ALA A 17 -6.98 17.68 -4.06
C ALA A 17 -7.60 19.07 -4.29
N ALA A 18 -8.17 19.31 -5.48
CA ALA A 18 -8.81 20.57 -5.80
C ALA A 18 -9.93 20.95 -4.80
N TYR A 19 -10.70 19.98 -4.33
CA TYR A 19 -11.70 20.20 -3.30
C TYR A 19 -11.08 20.62 -1.96
N ILE A 20 -10.05 19.90 -1.49
CA ILE A 20 -9.33 20.19 -0.24
C ILE A 20 -8.68 21.58 -0.31
N ALA A 21 -7.98 21.89 -1.40
CA ALA A 21 -7.35 23.19 -1.63
C ALA A 21 -8.37 24.34 -1.64
N LYS A 22 -9.55 24.16 -2.27
CA LYS A 22 -10.64 25.16 -2.24
C LYS A 22 -11.13 25.45 -0.82
N LYS A 23 -11.01 24.48 0.09
CA LYS A 23 -11.32 24.62 1.52
C LYS A 23 -10.13 25.08 2.36
N LYS A 24 -8.99 25.41 1.73
CA LYS A 24 -7.73 25.78 2.38
C LYS A 24 -7.21 24.70 3.33
N GLY A 25 -7.54 23.43 3.06
CA GLY A 25 -7.05 22.29 3.82
C GLY A 25 -5.72 21.79 3.29
N GLU A 26 -5.01 21.05 4.14
CA GLU A 26 -3.83 20.28 3.78
C GLU A 26 -3.92 18.92 4.48
N VAL A 27 -4.09 17.87 3.70
CA VAL A 27 -4.36 16.52 4.21
C VAL A 27 -3.33 15.56 3.64
N THR A 28 -2.80 14.71 4.50
CA THR A 28 -2.00 13.55 4.11
C THR A 28 -2.76 12.27 4.42
N VAL A 29 -2.82 11.34 3.47
CA VAL A 29 -3.29 9.98 3.71
C VAL A 29 -2.20 8.97 3.34
N ILE A 30 -2.28 7.75 3.86
CA ILE A 30 -1.33 6.67 3.57
C ILE A 30 -2.08 5.57 2.84
N ALA A 31 -1.76 5.37 1.57
CA ALA A 31 -2.34 4.34 0.73
C ALA A 31 -1.63 3.00 0.93
N VAL A 32 -2.41 1.91 0.86
CA VAL A 32 -1.90 0.54 0.93
C VAL A 32 -2.43 -0.30 -0.22
N GLY A 33 -1.67 -1.30 -0.65
CA GLY A 33 -2.13 -2.28 -1.62
C GLY A 33 -2.25 -1.73 -3.04
N GLY A 34 -3.36 -2.06 -3.71
CA GLY A 34 -3.48 -1.97 -5.16
C GLY A 34 -3.27 -0.56 -5.74
N ALA A 35 -3.66 0.49 -5.01
CA ALA A 35 -3.41 1.87 -5.43
C ALA A 35 -1.92 2.19 -5.55
N VAL A 36 -1.10 1.70 -4.62
CA VAL A 36 0.37 1.86 -4.66
C VAL A 36 0.94 1.13 -5.89
N ASN A 37 0.47 -0.08 -6.14
CA ASN A 37 0.90 -0.88 -7.29
C ASN A 37 0.47 -0.31 -8.64
N THR A 38 -0.66 0.37 -8.69
CA THR A 38 -1.22 0.93 -9.93
C THR A 38 -0.68 2.32 -10.21
N ILE A 39 -0.59 3.18 -9.20
CA ILE A 39 -0.20 4.59 -9.36
C ILE A 39 1.32 4.75 -9.40
N TYR A 40 2.02 4.15 -8.43
CA TYR A 40 3.43 4.43 -8.18
C TYR A 40 4.38 3.38 -8.75
N LEU A 41 4.11 2.10 -8.46
CA LEU A 41 4.98 1.01 -8.91
C LEU A 41 4.68 0.57 -10.35
N GLU A 42 3.50 0.96 -10.86
CA GLU A 42 3.00 0.62 -12.20
C GLU A 42 3.09 -0.89 -12.51
N SER A 43 2.99 -1.73 -11.48
CA SER A 43 3.00 -3.20 -11.59
C SER A 43 1.62 -3.77 -11.87
N ARG A 44 0.57 -2.96 -11.71
CA ARG A 44 -0.82 -3.31 -12.03
C ARG A 44 -1.39 -2.29 -13.00
N HIS A 45 -2.20 -2.77 -13.95
CA HIS A 45 -2.95 -1.91 -14.87
C HIS A 45 -4.11 -1.18 -14.17
N ALA A 46 -4.77 -1.85 -13.23
CA ALA A 46 -5.93 -1.34 -12.51
C ALA A 46 -6.05 -1.94 -11.10
N THR A 47 -6.84 -1.27 -10.27
CA THR A 47 -7.26 -1.76 -8.95
C THR A 47 -8.69 -1.29 -8.65
N HIS A 48 -9.33 -1.86 -7.64
CA HIS A 48 -10.72 -1.55 -7.31
C HIS A 48 -10.87 -0.16 -6.66
N ASP A 49 -9.93 0.20 -5.80
CA ASP A 49 -10.04 1.36 -4.90
C ASP A 49 -8.66 1.84 -4.41
N VAL A 50 -8.70 2.93 -3.65
CA VAL A 50 -7.62 3.50 -2.86
C VAL A 50 -7.98 3.30 -1.40
N ASP A 51 -7.48 2.21 -0.83
CA ASP A 51 -7.49 1.98 0.61
C ASP A 51 -6.49 2.92 1.29
N PHE A 52 -6.93 3.67 2.30
CA PHE A 52 -6.06 4.54 3.07
C PHE A 52 -6.25 4.45 4.58
N PHE A 53 -5.19 4.81 5.31
CA PHE A 53 -5.26 5.12 6.73
C PHE A 53 -4.36 6.32 7.01
N ASN A 54 -4.53 6.95 8.16
CA ASN A 54 -3.55 7.85 8.77
C ASN A 54 -4.07 8.21 10.17
N ASN A 55 -3.33 7.82 11.20
CA ASN A 55 -3.72 8.06 12.59
C ASN A 55 -3.58 9.53 13.03
N TYR A 56 -3.06 10.40 12.16
CA TYR A 56 -2.99 11.86 12.38
C TYR A 56 -4.14 12.63 11.75
N LEU A 57 -5.05 11.97 11.02
CA LEU A 57 -6.22 12.66 10.47
C LEU A 57 -7.13 13.14 11.60
N THR A 58 -7.41 14.44 11.61
CA THR A 58 -8.50 14.98 12.42
C THR A 58 -9.85 14.62 11.79
N ALA A 59 -10.93 14.79 12.56
CA ALA A 59 -12.28 14.64 12.02
C ALA A 59 -12.55 15.60 10.85
N ALA A 60 -11.99 16.81 10.89
CA ALA A 60 -12.11 17.79 9.82
C ALA A 60 -11.35 17.36 8.55
N ASP A 61 -10.15 16.82 8.69
CA ASP A 61 -9.37 16.30 7.56
C ASP A 61 -10.10 15.13 6.90
N PHE A 62 -10.64 14.21 7.70
CA PHE A 62 -11.41 13.08 7.21
C PHE A 62 -12.67 13.54 6.46
N GLU A 63 -13.38 14.54 6.99
CA GLU A 63 -14.55 15.11 6.33
C GLU A 63 -14.19 15.75 4.97
N LEU A 64 -13.05 16.44 4.88
CA LEU A 64 -12.54 17.01 3.63
C LEU A 64 -12.25 15.92 2.60
N VAL A 65 -11.60 14.83 3.00
CA VAL A 65 -11.30 13.68 2.14
C VAL A 65 -12.59 13.04 1.62
N VAL A 66 -13.55 12.73 2.50
CA VAL A 66 -14.82 12.10 2.11
C VAL A 66 -15.63 12.99 1.17
N LYS A 67 -15.72 14.30 1.45
CA LYS A 67 -16.42 15.23 0.56
C LYS A 67 -15.71 15.39 -0.78
N GLY A 68 -14.38 15.46 -0.79
CA GLY A 68 -13.59 15.48 -2.01
C GLY A 68 -13.76 14.21 -2.85
N ALA A 69 -13.78 13.02 -2.21
CA ALA A 69 -14.03 11.75 -2.88
C ALA A 69 -15.40 11.70 -3.56
N ARG A 70 -16.44 12.24 -2.89
CA ARG A 70 -17.79 12.38 -3.47
C ARG A 70 -17.83 13.35 -4.64
N GLU A 71 -17.08 14.45 -4.59
CA GLU A 71 -16.98 15.37 -5.73
C GLU A 71 -16.27 14.74 -6.92
N ALA A 72 -15.30 13.84 -6.70
CA ALA A 72 -14.67 13.08 -7.79
C ALA A 72 -15.67 12.17 -8.51
N ILE A 73 -16.54 11.47 -7.78
CA ILE A 73 -17.59 10.59 -8.35
C ILE A 73 -18.55 11.37 -9.25
N LYS A 74 -18.92 12.60 -8.85
CA LYS A 74 -19.79 13.47 -9.69
C LYS A 74 -19.16 13.83 -11.03
N ARG A 75 -17.83 13.77 -11.14
CA ARG A 75 -17.06 14.11 -12.34
C ARG A 75 -16.65 12.89 -13.16
N ASP A 76 -16.65 11.71 -12.57
CA ASP A 76 -16.27 10.47 -13.22
C ASP A 76 -17.14 9.31 -12.74
N SER A 77 -18.10 8.92 -13.58
CA SER A 77 -19.07 7.86 -13.30
C SER A 77 -18.47 6.45 -13.27
N ARG A 78 -17.16 6.29 -13.56
CA ARG A 78 -16.45 5.02 -13.43
C ARG A 78 -16.03 4.74 -11.98
N LEU A 79 -16.07 5.74 -11.11
CA LEU A 79 -15.72 5.61 -9.70
C LEU A 79 -16.92 5.07 -8.90
N ASP A 80 -16.68 4.03 -8.13
CA ASP A 80 -17.63 3.53 -7.12
C ASP A 80 -17.63 4.40 -5.86
N GLU A 81 -18.69 4.38 -5.05
CA GLU A 81 -18.76 5.11 -3.78
C GLU A 81 -17.63 4.78 -2.81
N SER A 82 -17.06 3.58 -2.91
CA SER A 82 -15.95 3.11 -2.09
C SER A 82 -14.56 3.27 -2.74
N TRP A 83 -14.44 3.94 -3.89
CA TRP A 83 -13.16 4.06 -4.61
C TRP A 83 -12.04 4.70 -3.78
N PHE A 84 -12.36 5.52 -2.78
CA PHE A 84 -11.39 6.11 -1.87
C PHE A 84 -11.91 6.01 -0.44
N ASN A 85 -11.41 5.02 0.31
CA ASN A 85 -12.02 4.62 1.57
C ASN A 85 -10.98 4.23 2.64
N ASN A 86 -11.38 4.28 3.92
CA ASN A 86 -10.51 3.96 5.04
C ASN A 86 -10.79 2.60 5.69
N ARG A 87 -11.48 1.68 5.00
CA ARG A 87 -11.89 0.38 5.57
C ARG A 87 -10.70 -0.49 5.96
N THR A 88 -9.55 -0.27 5.33
CA THR A 88 -8.30 -0.95 5.68
C THR A 88 -7.95 -0.88 7.17
N ILE A 89 -8.36 0.19 7.86
CA ILE A 89 -8.14 0.36 9.32
C ILE A 89 -8.77 -0.77 10.15
N LEU A 90 -9.84 -1.40 9.66
CA LEU A 90 -10.50 -2.52 10.34
C LEU A 90 -9.66 -3.79 10.35
N PHE A 91 -8.66 -3.87 9.46
CA PHE A 91 -7.74 -4.99 9.35
C PHE A 91 -6.36 -4.68 9.95
N ILE A 92 -6.14 -3.44 10.41
CA ILE A 92 -4.91 -3.02 11.08
C ILE A 92 -5.16 -3.03 12.59
N PRO A 93 -4.41 -3.83 13.37
CA PRO A 93 -4.48 -3.79 14.83
C PRO A 93 -4.31 -2.37 15.37
N MET A 94 -5.13 -1.97 16.34
CA MET A 94 -5.17 -0.57 16.83
C MET A 94 -3.82 -0.08 17.36
N ASP A 95 -3.06 -0.97 18.01
CA ASP A 95 -1.70 -0.72 18.50
C ASP A 95 -0.68 -0.50 17.36
N GLN A 96 -0.97 -0.97 16.15
CA GLN A 96 -0.12 -0.83 14.97
C GLN A 96 -0.43 0.43 14.14
N GLN A 97 -1.64 0.99 14.23
CA GLN A 97 -2.06 2.11 13.36
C GLN A 97 -1.16 3.34 13.50
N LYS A 98 -0.81 3.72 14.74
CA LYS A 98 0.11 4.83 15.01
C LYS A 98 1.52 4.54 14.51
N ALA A 99 2.04 3.34 14.78
CA ALA A 99 3.39 2.95 14.36
C ALA A 99 3.52 2.90 12.82
N LEU A 100 2.52 2.38 12.11
CA LEU A 100 2.48 2.36 10.65
C LEU A 100 2.38 3.78 10.08
N THR A 101 1.62 4.65 10.73
CA THR A 101 1.55 6.07 10.37
C THR A 101 2.93 6.71 10.47
N GLU A 102 3.59 6.59 11.62
CA GLU A 102 4.94 7.13 11.86
C GLU A 102 5.96 6.58 10.85
N GLN A 103 5.93 5.29 10.58
CA GLN A 103 6.81 4.66 9.59
C GLN A 103 6.57 5.17 8.17
N ALA A 104 5.32 5.39 7.76
CA ALA A 104 5.02 5.94 6.43
C ALA A 104 5.51 7.39 6.30
N PHE A 105 5.32 8.21 7.35
CA PHE A 105 5.84 9.57 7.42
C PHE A 105 7.37 9.63 7.46
N ALA A 106 8.04 8.63 8.04
CA ALA A 106 9.49 8.51 8.01
C ALA A 106 10.01 8.01 6.65
N GLN A 107 9.27 7.10 6.01
CA GLN A 107 9.60 6.55 4.69
C GLN A 107 9.44 7.58 3.56
N GLN A 108 8.48 8.51 3.69
CA GLN A 108 8.26 9.64 2.77
C GLN A 108 8.08 9.27 1.28
N GLU A 109 7.56 8.08 1.01
CA GLU A 109 7.29 7.62 -0.37
C GLU A 109 5.98 8.21 -0.87
N VAL A 110 6.07 9.35 -1.56
CA VAL A 110 4.92 10.06 -2.12
C VAL A 110 4.44 9.39 -3.41
N ILE A 111 3.23 8.83 -3.40
CA ILE A 111 2.62 8.24 -4.61
C ILE A 111 1.76 9.25 -5.38
N PHE A 112 1.28 10.29 -4.71
CA PHE A 112 0.56 11.41 -5.30
C PHE A 112 0.70 12.64 -4.41
N ARG A 113 0.92 13.81 -5.01
CA ARG A 113 0.86 15.09 -4.31
C ARG A 113 0.39 16.17 -5.28
N GLU A 114 -0.75 16.76 -4.95
CA GLU A 114 -1.28 17.93 -5.66
C GLU A 114 -2.27 18.64 -4.73
N GLY A 115 -2.40 19.96 -4.87
CA GLY A 115 -3.47 20.77 -4.26
C GLY A 115 -3.96 20.32 -2.87
N GLY A 116 -3.20 20.54 -1.81
CA GLY A 116 -3.65 20.22 -0.45
C GLY A 116 -3.84 18.73 -0.14
N LEU A 117 -3.60 17.80 -1.06
CA LEU A 117 -3.59 16.35 -0.81
C LEU A 117 -2.19 15.78 -1.04
N THR A 118 -1.67 15.08 -0.03
CA THR A 118 -0.53 14.16 -0.17
C THR A 118 -0.99 12.73 0.09
N VAL A 119 -0.56 11.80 -0.76
CA VAL A 119 -0.77 10.36 -0.58
C VAL A 119 0.60 9.71 -0.46
N LEU A 120 0.88 9.15 0.71
CA LEU A 120 2.08 8.36 0.97
C LEU A 120 1.81 6.88 0.72
N ALA A 121 2.84 6.10 0.39
CA ALA A 121 2.76 4.65 0.47
C ALA A 121 2.90 4.18 1.94
N ALA A 122 2.19 3.12 2.29
CA ALA A 122 2.43 2.38 3.52
C ALA A 122 3.88 1.85 3.58
N PRO A 123 4.41 1.52 4.78
CA PRO A 123 5.76 1.01 4.91
C PRO A 123 5.99 -0.25 4.05
N TRP A 124 7.11 -0.31 3.33
CA TRP A 124 7.37 -1.40 2.37
C TRP A 124 7.41 -2.77 3.05
N GLN A 125 8.00 -2.84 4.25
CA GLN A 125 8.08 -4.05 5.05
C GLN A 125 6.68 -4.54 5.45
N TYR A 126 5.80 -3.64 5.90
CA TYR A 126 4.42 -3.97 6.23
C TYR A 126 3.66 -4.52 5.01
N ALA A 127 3.72 -3.80 3.89
CA ALA A 127 3.07 -4.22 2.66
C ALA A 127 3.58 -5.58 2.17
N PHE A 128 4.89 -5.83 2.26
CA PHE A 128 5.51 -7.12 1.97
C PHE A 128 4.98 -8.22 2.89
N CYS A 129 4.99 -8.01 4.21
CA CYS A 129 4.52 -9.00 5.18
C CYS A 129 3.05 -9.36 4.96
N CYS A 130 2.17 -8.40 4.68
CA CYS A 130 0.77 -8.69 4.37
C CYS A 130 0.60 -9.60 3.14
N LYS A 131 1.43 -9.43 2.11
CA LYS A 131 1.39 -10.28 0.91
C LYS A 131 1.91 -11.69 1.19
N VAL A 132 3.01 -11.79 1.92
CA VAL A 132 3.58 -13.09 2.31
C VAL A 132 2.63 -13.85 3.24
N ASP A 133 2.01 -13.17 4.22
CA ASP A 133 1.02 -13.76 5.11
C ASP A 133 -0.18 -14.31 4.33
N ARG A 134 -0.74 -13.51 3.43
CA ARG A 134 -1.86 -13.92 2.56
C ARG A 134 -1.50 -15.10 1.65
N LEU A 135 -0.31 -15.10 1.05
CA LEU A 135 0.20 -16.21 0.23
C LEU A 135 0.40 -17.50 1.03
N ALA A 136 0.66 -17.37 2.33
CA ALA A 136 0.81 -18.49 3.26
C ALA A 136 -0.55 -19.01 3.78
N GLY A 137 -1.67 -18.45 3.33
CA GLY A 137 -3.02 -18.79 3.79
C GLY A 137 -3.44 -18.05 5.06
N GLY A 138 -2.68 -17.04 5.47
CA GLY A 138 -3.07 -16.08 6.51
C GLY A 138 -4.07 -15.03 6.00
N GLY A 139 -4.54 -14.19 6.93
CA GLY A 139 -5.53 -13.14 6.67
C GLY A 139 -6.95 -13.66 6.39
N LEU A 140 -7.85 -12.72 6.07
CA LEU A 140 -9.27 -13.02 5.82
C LEU A 140 -9.56 -13.45 4.38
N ASN A 141 -8.64 -13.17 3.46
CA ASN A 141 -8.84 -13.37 2.03
C ASN A 141 -7.82 -14.36 1.48
N SER A 142 -8.27 -15.23 0.57
CA SER A 142 -7.37 -16.12 -0.17
C SER A 142 -6.36 -15.35 -1.02
N ALA A 143 -5.20 -15.95 -1.23
CA ALA A 143 -4.16 -15.45 -2.12
C ALA A 143 -4.70 -15.14 -3.53
N ARG A 144 -4.20 -14.06 -4.11
CA ARG A 144 -4.50 -13.62 -5.49
C ARG A 144 -3.30 -13.88 -6.39
N SER A 145 -3.56 -13.98 -7.69
CA SER A 145 -2.54 -14.24 -8.71
C SER A 145 -1.42 -13.19 -8.73
N TYR A 146 -1.72 -11.94 -8.36
CA TYR A 146 -0.75 -10.84 -8.31
C TYR A 146 -0.01 -10.70 -6.97
N ASP A 147 -0.39 -11.43 -5.90
CA ASP A 147 0.18 -11.17 -4.57
C ASP A 147 1.68 -11.49 -4.49
N LEU A 148 2.15 -12.50 -5.25
CA LEU A 148 3.58 -12.80 -5.32
C LEU A 148 4.35 -11.65 -5.98
N ASP A 149 3.85 -11.12 -7.10
CA ASP A 149 4.50 -10.02 -7.81
C ASP A 149 4.53 -8.73 -6.97
N ASP A 150 3.41 -8.42 -6.30
CA ASP A 150 3.33 -7.30 -5.36
C ASP A 150 4.40 -7.43 -4.26
N ALA A 151 4.57 -8.63 -3.68
CA ALA A 151 5.60 -8.89 -2.68
C ALA A 151 7.01 -8.63 -3.22
N LEU A 152 7.31 -9.05 -4.46
CA LEU A 152 8.61 -8.79 -5.09
C LEU A 152 8.88 -7.28 -5.21
N GLN A 153 7.87 -6.52 -5.66
CA GLN A 153 8.00 -5.09 -5.88
C GLN A 153 8.22 -4.35 -4.54
N TYR A 154 7.48 -4.69 -3.49
CA TYR A 154 7.68 -4.07 -2.17
C TYR A 154 9.04 -4.40 -1.56
N LEU A 155 9.49 -5.65 -1.66
CA LEU A 155 10.83 -6.04 -1.21
C LEU A 155 11.93 -5.29 -1.98
N ASN A 156 11.78 -5.18 -3.31
CA ASN A 156 12.72 -4.43 -4.13
C ASN A 156 12.77 -2.94 -3.73
N ARG A 157 11.62 -2.31 -3.47
CA ARG A 157 11.58 -0.92 -2.97
C ARG A 157 12.26 -0.77 -1.61
N TYR A 158 12.01 -1.68 -0.68
CA TYR A 158 12.68 -1.68 0.62
C TYR A 158 14.22 -1.70 0.46
N LEU A 159 14.73 -2.63 -0.35
CA LEU A 159 16.17 -2.81 -0.57
C LEU A 159 16.81 -1.61 -1.26
N MET A 160 16.19 -1.11 -2.34
CA MET A 160 16.67 0.07 -3.06
C MET A 160 16.76 1.29 -2.16
N ASN A 161 15.75 1.52 -1.30
CA ASN A 161 15.74 2.66 -0.40
C ASN A 161 16.84 2.61 0.67
N ARG A 162 17.32 1.42 1.01
CA ARG A 162 18.39 1.24 2.00
C ARG A 162 19.76 1.04 1.38
N GLY A 163 19.85 0.95 0.05
CA GLY A 163 21.09 0.60 -0.65
C GLY A 163 21.58 -0.80 -0.30
N GLU A 164 20.67 -1.70 0.08
CA GLU A 164 20.96 -3.06 0.49
C GLU A 164 20.68 -4.03 -0.66
N ALA A 165 21.53 -5.05 -0.83
CA ALA A 165 21.33 -6.08 -1.85
C ALA A 165 20.48 -7.26 -1.35
N GLN A 166 20.51 -7.50 -0.03
CA GLN A 166 19.90 -8.65 0.62
C GLN A 166 19.37 -8.22 1.99
N VAL A 167 18.40 -8.96 2.51
CA VAL A 167 17.86 -8.82 3.87
C VAL A 167 17.98 -10.15 4.61
N PRO A 168 18.42 -10.16 5.88
CA PRO A 168 18.43 -11.39 6.65
C PRO A 168 17.01 -11.95 6.83
N TYR A 169 16.88 -13.27 6.73
CA TYR A 169 15.66 -14.01 6.99
C TYR A 169 15.14 -13.77 8.41
N THR A 170 16.05 -13.63 9.39
CA THR A 170 15.69 -13.25 10.76
C THR A 170 15.06 -11.87 10.84
N THR A 171 15.52 -10.91 10.04
CA THR A 171 14.94 -9.57 9.92
C THR A 171 13.54 -9.63 9.31
N VAL A 172 13.33 -10.42 8.26
CA VAL A 172 12.00 -10.65 7.67
C VAL A 172 11.03 -11.24 8.69
N ARG A 173 11.49 -12.21 9.50
CA ARG A 173 10.70 -12.78 10.60
C ARG A 173 10.36 -11.75 11.67
N GLN A 174 11.30 -10.87 12.01
CA GLN A 174 11.06 -9.79 12.97
C GLN A 174 9.98 -8.81 12.50
N TRP A 175 9.90 -8.51 11.20
CA TRP A 175 8.84 -7.67 10.65
C TRP A 175 7.45 -8.27 10.89
N PHE A 176 7.30 -9.59 10.75
CA PHE A 176 6.02 -10.26 11.04
C PHE A 176 5.60 -10.02 12.49
N SER A 177 6.51 -10.24 13.44
CA SER A 177 6.23 -9.97 14.85
C SER A 177 5.95 -8.49 15.12
N GLN A 178 6.70 -7.59 14.48
CA GLN A 178 6.50 -6.14 14.60
C GLN A 178 5.09 -5.72 14.19
N TYR A 179 4.53 -6.32 13.12
CA TYR A 179 3.21 -5.99 12.59
C TYR A 179 2.09 -6.90 13.10
N SER A 180 2.32 -7.62 14.20
CA SER A 180 1.34 -8.54 14.80
C SER A 180 0.85 -9.63 13.84
N LEU A 181 1.67 -10.02 12.86
CA LEU A 181 1.42 -11.13 11.94
C LEU A 181 2.09 -12.39 12.46
N ARG A 182 1.44 -13.54 12.27
CA ARG A 182 1.94 -14.82 12.76
C ARG A 182 2.89 -15.44 11.74
N TRP A 183 4.09 -15.80 12.17
CA TRP A 183 4.97 -16.65 11.38
C TRP A 183 4.63 -18.13 11.57
N THR A 184 4.53 -18.86 10.46
CA THR A 184 4.27 -20.30 10.39
C THR A 184 5.19 -20.96 9.36
N SER A 185 5.22 -22.30 9.31
CA SER A 185 5.99 -23.04 8.29
C SER A 185 5.52 -22.75 6.85
N ALA A 186 4.27 -22.31 6.66
CA ALA A 186 3.79 -21.90 5.35
C ALA A 186 4.49 -20.61 4.87
N ASN A 187 4.87 -19.71 5.78
CA ASN A 187 5.63 -18.50 5.44
C ASN A 187 7.03 -18.84 4.92
N ASP A 188 7.67 -19.90 5.44
CA ASP A 188 8.97 -20.38 4.97
C ASP A 188 8.92 -20.79 3.50
N ALA A 189 7.89 -21.57 3.15
CA ALA A 189 7.66 -21.98 1.77
C ALA A 189 7.39 -20.79 0.85
N VAL A 190 6.66 -19.77 1.33
CA VAL A 190 6.43 -18.54 0.56
C VAL A 190 7.71 -17.73 0.39
N VAL A 191 8.56 -17.59 1.41
CA VAL A 191 9.83 -16.87 1.30
C VAL A 191 10.77 -17.55 0.30
N ALA A 192 10.86 -18.88 0.31
CA ALA A 192 11.61 -19.61 -0.71
C ALA A 192 11.10 -19.31 -2.13
N ARG A 193 9.76 -19.26 -2.31
CA ARG A 193 9.13 -18.87 -3.58
C ARG A 193 9.42 -17.41 -3.95
N VAL A 194 9.43 -16.49 -2.99
CA VAL A 194 9.84 -15.09 -3.20
C VAL A 194 11.26 -15.03 -3.72
N ASN A 195 12.23 -15.71 -3.09
CA ASN A 195 13.62 -15.73 -3.55
C ASN A 195 13.76 -16.24 -5.00
N VAL A 196 13.09 -17.36 -5.32
CA VAL A 196 13.11 -17.92 -6.68
C VAL A 196 12.53 -16.92 -7.70
N ALA A 197 11.36 -16.35 -7.40
CA ALA A 197 10.69 -15.43 -8.31
C ALA A 197 11.46 -14.09 -8.44
N TYR A 198 12.06 -13.61 -7.35
CA TYR A 198 12.88 -12.40 -7.33
C TYR A 198 14.11 -12.56 -8.23
N ARG A 199 14.84 -13.69 -8.10
CA ARG A 199 15.98 -14.00 -8.98
C ARG A 199 15.58 -14.00 -10.44
N ALA A 200 14.47 -14.65 -10.77
CA ALA A 200 13.99 -14.71 -12.15
C ALA A 200 13.62 -13.31 -12.69
N ARG A 201 12.87 -12.52 -11.92
CA ARG A 201 12.39 -11.18 -12.31
C ARG A 201 13.53 -10.19 -12.50
N PHE A 202 14.48 -10.16 -11.55
CA PHE A 202 15.57 -9.18 -11.53
C PHE A 202 16.90 -9.72 -12.04
N ARG A 203 16.90 -10.94 -12.60
CA ARG A 203 18.06 -11.64 -13.20
C ARG A 203 19.26 -11.73 -12.24
N LEU A 204 18.99 -12.10 -10.99
CA LEU A 204 20.01 -12.27 -9.96
C LEU A 204 20.43 -13.74 -9.81
N SER A 205 21.69 -13.96 -9.46
CA SER A 205 22.25 -15.29 -9.19
C SER A 205 22.18 -15.70 -7.71
N HIS A 206 21.70 -14.83 -6.83
CA HIS A 206 21.68 -15.02 -5.38
C HIS A 206 20.29 -14.77 -4.79
N ASP A 207 20.04 -15.35 -3.63
CA ASP A 207 18.83 -15.12 -2.85
C ASP A 207 18.83 -13.72 -2.26
N VAL A 208 17.66 -13.09 -2.21
CA VAL A 208 17.51 -11.73 -1.68
C VAL A 208 17.16 -11.73 -0.19
N ILE A 209 16.52 -12.80 0.29
CA ILE A 209 16.29 -13.07 1.71
C ILE A 209 17.24 -14.21 2.12
N VAL A 210 18.17 -13.95 3.04
CA VAL A 210 19.30 -14.86 3.38
C VAL A 210 19.39 -15.26 4.85
#